data_AF-A0AAV0Y4I7-F1
#
_entry.id   AF-A0AAV0Y4I7-F1
#
_cell.length_a   1.000
_cell.length_b   1.000
_cell.length_c   1.000
_cell.angle_alpha   90.00
_cell.angle_beta   90.00
_cell.angle_gamma   90.00
#
_symmetry.space_group_name_H-M   'P 1'
#
loop_
_entity.id
_entity.type
_entity.pdbx_description
1 polymer ?
#
loop_
_entity_poly.entity_id
_entity_poly.type
_entity_poly.pdbx_seq_one_letter_code
_entity_poly.pdbx_strand_id
1 'polypeptide(L)' 'MIELDIDVKVPRLSKKQTNRANHPAKTTEEYYRVSFYIPLLDSIIEDLKSRFLSKENKLLWNLCLLVPRYIVDITGEDF' A
#
# COMPACT_ATOMS: atom_id res chain seq x y z
N MET A 1 -10.11 -18.72 -4.74
CA MET A 1 -9.76 -17.46 -5.41
C MET A 1 -10.82 -17.20 -6.45
N ILE A 2 -11.36 -15.99 -6.53
CA ILE A 2 -12.25 -15.60 -7.63
C ILE A 2 -11.36 -15.49 -8.86
N GLU A 3 -11.61 -16.32 -9.86
CA GLU A 3 -10.90 -16.26 -11.13
C GLU A 3 -11.50 -15.08 -11.91
N LEU A 4 -10.71 -14.03 -12.05
CA LEU A 4 -11.10 -12.84 -12.79
C LEU A 4 -10.83 -13.13 -14.27
N ASP A 5 -11.86 -13.00 -15.12
CA ASP A 5 -11.75 -13.14 -16.58
C ASP A 5 -11.05 -11.91 -17.18
N ILE A 6 -9.76 -11.75 -16.89
CA ILE A 6 -8.95 -10.60 -17.27
C ILE A 6 -7.67 -11.10 -17.94
N ASP A 7 -7.48 -10.71 -19.21
CA ASP A 7 -6.24 -10.93 -19.94
C ASP A 7 -5.15 -9.96 -19.45
N VAL A 8 -4.25 -10.47 -18.59
CA VAL A 8 -3.13 -9.70 -18.07
C VAL A 8 -1.98 -9.71 -19.08
N LYS A 9 -1.76 -8.56 -19.73
CA LYS A 9 -0.68 -8.35 -20.71
C LYS A 9 0.15 -7.11 -20.38
N VAL A 10 1.43 -7.15 -20.77
CA VAL A 10 2.32 -5.99 -20.65
C VAL A 10 1.77 -4.85 -21.53
N PRO A 11 1.74 -3.60 -21.03
CA PRO A 11 1.37 -2.45 -21.83
C PRO A 11 2.36 -2.26 -23.00
N ARG A 12 1.97 -1.48 -24.01
CA ARG A 12 2.88 -1.16 -25.11
C ARG A 12 4.12 -0.41 -24.59
N LEU A 13 5.30 -0.96 -24.82
CA LEU A 13 6.58 -0.36 -24.47
C LEU A 13 7.20 0.34 -25.69
N SER A 14 7.76 1.53 -25.48
CA SER A 14 8.52 2.28 -26.48
C SER A 14 10.00 2.21 -26.17
N LYS A 15 10.89 2.35 -27.17
CA LYS A 15 12.35 2.34 -26.96
C LYS A 15 12.81 3.37 -25.92
N LYS A 16 12.14 4.52 -25.83
CA LYS A 16 12.32 5.51 -24.77
C LYS A 16 10.98 5.80 -24.11
N GLN A 17 10.94 5.70 -22.79
CA GLN A 17 9.88 6.19 -21.92
C GLN A 17 10.54 6.91 -20.75
N THR A 18 10.13 8.15 -20.49
CA THR A 18 10.68 8.98 -19.39
C THR A 18 9.81 8.93 -18.15
N ASN A 19 8.50 8.76 -18.33
CA ASN A 19 7.51 8.88 -17.24
C ASN A 19 6.98 7.52 -16.76
N ARG A 20 7.48 6.40 -17.36
CA ARG A 20 7.05 5.04 -17.03
C ARG A 20 8.24 4.08 -17.01
N ALA A 21 8.12 3.08 -16.15
CA ALA A 21 9.02 1.95 -16.07
C ALA A 21 9.07 1.17 -17.40
N ASN A 22 10.28 1.02 -17.93
CA ASN A 22 10.57 0.27 -19.16
C ASN A 22 11.61 -0.82 -18.89
N HIS A 23 11.36 -1.63 -17.86
CA HIS A 23 12.27 -2.70 -17.48
C HIS A 23 12.21 -3.84 -18.51
N PRO A 24 13.36 -4.43 -18.88
CA PRO A 24 13.35 -5.67 -19.64
C PRO A 24 12.73 -6.78 -18.78
N ALA A 25 11.73 -7.47 -19.33
CA ALA A 25 11.04 -8.58 -18.67
C ALA A 25 10.72 -9.67 -19.69
N LYS A 26 10.79 -10.93 -19.27
CA LYS A 26 10.52 -12.11 -20.11
C LYS A 26 9.06 -12.53 -20.07
N THR A 27 8.36 -12.22 -18.98
CA THR A 27 6.94 -12.53 -18.79
C THR A 27 6.17 -11.30 -18.30
N THR A 28 4.85 -11.32 -18.49
CA THR A 28 3.97 -10.27 -17.97
C THR A 28 4.05 -10.15 -16.46
N GLU A 29 4.13 -11.28 -15.76
CA GLU A 29 4.27 -11.31 -14.30
C GLU A 29 5.56 -10.62 -13.85
N GLU A 30 6.69 -10.90 -14.50
CA GLU A 30 7.98 -10.28 -14.18
C GLU A 30 7.93 -8.76 -14.39
N TYR A 31 7.30 -8.31 -15.48
CA TYR A 31 7.12 -6.88 -15.74
C TYR A 31 6.37 -6.18 -14.60
N TYR A 32 5.21 -6.69 -14.19
CA TYR A 32 4.42 -6.10 -13.12
C TYR A 32 5.05 -6.27 -11.74
N ARG A 33 5.81 -7.35 -11.52
CA ARG A 33 6.57 -7.53 -10.28
C ARG A 33 7.55 -6.40 -10.06
N VAL A 34 8.35 -6.07 -11.08
CA VAL A 34 9.38 -5.01 -10.98
C VAL A 34 8.79 -3.61 -11.10
N SER A 35 7.88 -3.39 -12.04
CA SER A 35 7.35 -2.04 -12.32
C SER A 35 6.33 -1.54 -11.30
N PHE A 36 5.66 -2.45 -10.58
CA PHE A 36 4.55 -2.09 -9.71
C PHE A 36 4.64 -2.73 -8.33
N TYR A 37 4.75 -4.07 -8.25
CA TYR A 37 4.63 -4.79 -6.98
C TYR A 37 5.74 -4.42 -5.98
N ILE A 38 7.01 -4.43 -6.42
CA ILE A 38 8.14 -4.07 -5.57
C ILE A 38 8.04 -2.59 -5.11
N PRO A 39 7.87 -1.60 -6.01
CA PRO A 39 7.68 -0.20 -5.58
C PRO A 39 6.51 0.00 -4.61
N LEU A 40 5.40 -0.69 -4.84
CA LEU A 40 4.24 -0.65 -3.94
C LEU A 40 4.61 -1.19 -2.55
N LEU A 41 5.24 -2.37 -2.48
CA LEU A 41 5.70 -2.93 -1.20
C LEU A 41 6.66 -2.00 -0.47
N ASP A 42 7.63 -1.41 -1.17
CA ASP A 42 8.56 -0.47 -0.58
C ASP A 42 7.82 0.75 0.00
N SER A 43 6.83 1.29 -0.74
CA SER A 43 6.02 2.41 -0.25
C SER A 43 5.18 2.05 0.97
N ILE A 44 4.62 0.83 1.03
CA ILE A 44 3.84 0.36 2.18
C ILE A 44 4.77 0.23 3.39
N ILE A 45 5.96 -0.34 3.21
CA ILE A 45 6.95 -0.46 4.28
C ILE A 45 7.35 0.93 4.79
N GLU A 46 7.58 1.87 3.90
CA GLU A 46 7.96 3.23 4.27
C GLU A 46 6.82 3.96 5.01
N ASP A 47 5.57 3.79 4.57
CA ASP A 47 4.39 4.34 5.26
C ASP A 47 4.25 3.74 6.66
N LEU A 48 4.40 2.43 6.82
CA LEU A 48 4.37 1.77 8.13
C LEU A 48 5.48 2.27 9.05
N LYS A 49 6.71 2.42 8.54
CA LYS A 49 7.82 2.98 9.31
C LYS A 49 7.53 4.43 9.71
N SER A 50 7.04 5.24 8.80
CA SER A 50 6.68 6.64 9.07
C SER A 50 5.59 6.73 10.15
N ARG A 51 4.55 5.91 10.08
CA ARG A 51 3.45 5.92 11.07
C ARG A 51 3.89 5.44 12.44
N PHE A 52 4.67 4.37 12.51
CA PHE A 52 4.89 3.66 13.78
C PHE A 52 6.27 3.87 14.40
N LEU A 53 7.29 4.20 13.61
CA LEU A 53 8.66 4.36 14.08
C LEU A 53 9.13 5.83 14.07
N SER A 54 8.43 6.74 13.39
CA SER A 54 8.79 8.15 13.43
C SER A 54 8.56 8.73 14.84
N LYS A 55 9.50 9.57 15.28
CA LYS A 55 9.38 10.28 16.56
C LYS A 55 8.25 11.31 16.54
N GLU A 56 7.93 11.82 15.36
CA GLU A 56 6.87 12.81 15.12
C GLU A 56 5.48 12.24 15.44
N ASN A 57 5.25 10.96 15.14
CA ASN A 57 3.96 10.29 15.39
C ASN A 57 3.82 9.71 16.80
N LYS A 58 4.77 9.98 17.70
CA LYS A 58 4.71 9.50 19.10
C LYS A 58 3.53 10.11 19.87
N LEU A 59 3.09 11.32 19.50
CA LEU A 59 1.90 11.95 20.08
C LEU A 59 0.63 11.15 19.78
N LEU A 60 0.46 10.66 18.55
CA LEU A 60 -0.69 9.82 18.16
C LEU A 60 -0.79 8.56 19.02
N TRP A 61 0.34 7.92 19.31
CA TRP A 61 0.38 6.79 20.24
C TRP A 61 -0.04 7.16 21.67
N ASN A 62 0.35 8.33 22.16
CA ASN A 62 -0.10 8.81 23.46
C ASN A 62 -1.60 9.10 23.49
N LEU A 63 -2.21 9.55 22.37
CA LEU A 63 -3.65 9.73 22.28
C LEU A 63 -4.41 8.42 22.45
N CYS A 64 -3.85 7.28 22.02
CA CYS A 64 -4.44 5.97 22.29
C CYS A 64 -4.55 5.66 23.79
N LEU A 65 -3.76 6.31 24.66
CA LEU A 65 -3.90 6.18 26.12
C LEU A 65 -5.14 6.90 26.67
N LEU A 66 -5.74 7.82 25.91
CA LEU A 66 -6.98 8.49 26.26
C LEU A 66 -8.21 7.63 25.96
N VAL A 67 -8.04 6.50 25.27
CA VAL A 67 -9.13 5.55 25.04
C VAL A 67 -9.57 5.00 26.40
N PRO A 68 -10.85 5.18 26.78
CA PRO A 68 -11.35 4.71 28.06
C PRO A 68 -11.12 3.20 28.21
N ARG A 69 -10.66 2.80 29.40
CA ARG A 69 -10.42 1.37 29.72
C ARG A 69 -11.69 0.52 29.64
N TYR A 70 -12.85 1.14 29.81
CA TYR A 70 -14.16 0.52 29.65
C TYR A 70 -14.97 1.40 28.71
N ILE A 71 -15.14 0.94 27.48
CA ILE A 71 -16.13 1.50 26.55
C ILE A 71 -17.42 0.75 26.86
N VAL A 72 -18.36 1.42 27.52
CA VAL A 72 -19.72 0.91 27.64
C VAL A 72 -20.31 1.01 26.24
N ASP A 73 -20.87 -0.10 25.74
CA ASP A 73 -21.34 -0.25 24.36
C ASP A 73 -22.01 1.03 23.85
N ILE A 74 -21.41 1.64 22.83
CA ILE A 74 -22.02 2.76 22.12
C ILE A 74 -23.12 2.16 21.28
N THR A 75 -24.36 2.28 21.75
CA THR A 75 -25.52 1.92 20.94
C THR A 75 -25.63 2.92 19.79
N GLY A 76 -26.02 2.46 18.60
CA GLY A 76 -26.12 3.31 17.40
C GLY A 76 -27.17 4.43 17.48
N GLU A 77 -27.85 4.57 18.62
CA GLU A 77 -28.80 5.65 18.95
C GLU A 77 -28.11 6.88 19.55
N ASP A 78 -26.83 6.79 19.90
CA ASP A 78 -26.06 7.88 20.53
C ASP A 78 -25.45 8.89 19.52
N PHE A 79 -25.88 8.86 18.25
CA PHE A 79 -25.45 9.76 17.16
C PHE A 79 -26.63 10.44 16.45
#